data_AF-A0A921F2F5-F1
#
_entry.id   AF-A0A921F2F5-F1
#
_cell.length_a   1.000
_cell.length_b   1.000
_cell.length_c   1.000
_cell.angle_alpha   90.00
_cell.angle_beta   90.00
_cell.angle_gamma   90.00
#
_symmetry.space_group_name_H-M   'P 1'
#
loop_
_entity.id
_entity.type
_entity.pdbx_description
1 polymer ?
#
loop_
_entity_poly.entity_id
_entity_poly.type
_entity_poly.pdbx_seq_one_letter_code
_entity_poly.pdbx_strand_id
1 'polypeptide(L)'
;ISVFAAFMLMDEPFIKVMGFALAAAVFLDAFLVRMTLIPAVMFLLGDYAWKLPKWLDKILPRVDIEGETLVELEDELWQKKQLVDAQR
;
A
#
# COMPACT_ATOMS: atom_id res chain seq x y z
N ILE A 1 18.61 0.28 8.67
CA ILE A 1 19.63 0.86 9.57
C ILE A 1 21.06 0.53 9.15
N SER A 2 21.39 -0.72 8.76
CA SER A 2 22.78 -1.15 8.47
C SER A 2 23.55 -0.31 7.44
N VAL A 3 22.91 0.16 6.37
CA VAL A 3 23.56 1.02 5.35
C VAL A 3 23.98 2.37 5.94
N PHE A 4 23.15 2.97 6.81
CA PHE A 4 23.46 4.24 7.45
C PHE A 4 24.49 4.09 8.58
N ALA A 5 24.48 2.95 9.28
CA ALA A 5 25.52 2.64 10.27
C ALA A 5 26.92 2.50 9.63
N ALA A 6 27.00 1.98 8.39
CA ALA A 6 28.26 1.93 7.65
C ALA A 6 28.86 3.32 7.40
N PHE A 7 28.04 4.37 7.30
CA PHE A 7 28.52 5.74 7.11
C PHE A 7 29.22 6.32 8.35
N MET A 8 28.99 5.75 9.53
CA MET A 8 29.68 6.16 10.76
C MET A 8 31.14 5.69 10.81
N LEU A 9 31.54 4.76 9.94
CA LEU A 9 32.92 4.27 9.83
C LEU A 9 33.77 5.14 8.88
N MET A 10 33.17 6.14 8.23
CA MET A 10 33.92 7.07 7.39
C MET A 10 34.63 8.14 8.23
N ASP A 11 35.83 8.53 7.78
CA ASP A 11 36.66 9.55 8.44
C ASP A 11 36.20 10.99 8.18
N GLU A 12 35.34 11.18 7.18
CA GLU A 12 34.80 12.49 6.83
C GLU A 12 33.71 12.91 7.85
N PRO A 13 33.90 14.03 8.60
CA PRO A 13 33.00 14.41 9.68
C PRO A 13 31.57 14.74 9.23
N PHE A 14 31.39 15.35 8.07
CA PHE A 14 30.07 15.73 7.56
C PHE A 14 29.19 14.52 7.26
N ILE A 15 29.74 13.51 6.61
CA ILE A 15 29.11 12.23 6.26
C ILE A 15 28.80 11.42 7.53
N LYS A 16 29.71 11.41 8.50
CA LYS A 16 29.48 10.72 9.79
C LYS A 16 28.27 11.29 10.54
N VAL A 17 28.14 12.62 10.62
CA VAL A 17 27.00 13.27 11.28
C VAL A 17 25.69 13.03 10.52
N MET A 18 25.71 13.15 9.19
CA MET A 18 24.55 12.84 8.35
C MET A 18 24.09 11.39 8.47
N GLY A 19 25.03 10.44 8.43
CA GLY A 19 24.75 9.01 8.58
C GLY A 19 24.14 8.67 9.93
N PHE A 20 24.65 9.27 11.02
CA PHE A 20 24.09 9.09 12.36
C PHE A 20 22.68 9.65 12.47
N ALA A 21 22.45 10.88 12.00
CA ALA A 21 21.13 11.51 12.02
C ALA A 21 20.09 10.68 11.24
N LEU A 22 20.44 10.22 10.05
CA LEU A 22 19.57 9.36 9.23
C LEU A 22 19.30 8.00 9.89
N ALA A 23 20.33 7.34 10.44
CA ALA A 23 20.18 6.07 11.12
C ALA A 23 19.23 6.19 12.34
N ALA A 24 19.41 7.22 13.16
CA ALA A 24 18.58 7.50 14.32
C ALA A 24 17.15 7.87 13.92
N ALA A 25 16.96 8.71 12.90
CA ALA A 25 15.64 9.10 12.41
C ALA A 25 14.84 7.90 11.88
N VAL A 26 15.46 7.05 11.06
CA VAL A 26 14.80 5.85 10.51
C VAL A 26 14.52 4.83 11.62
N PHE A 27 15.44 4.66 12.56
CA PHE A 27 15.20 3.79 13.73
C PHE A 27 13.99 4.29 14.52
N LEU A 28 13.95 5.57 14.85
CA LEU A 28 12.84 6.15 15.60
C LEU A 28 11.52 6.10 14.80
N ASP A 29 11.50 6.36 13.50
CA ASP A 29 10.29 6.19 12.67
C ASP A 29 9.80 4.74 12.68
N ALA A 30 10.69 3.78 12.46
CA ALA A 30 10.33 2.38 12.39
C ALA A 30 9.74 1.84 13.70
N PHE A 31 10.21 2.32 14.85
CA PHE A 31 9.70 1.90 16.15
C PHE A 31 8.60 2.83 16.68
N LEU A 32 8.93 4.10 16.91
CA LEU A 32 8.04 5.05 17.57
C LEU A 32 6.85 5.43 16.67
N VAL A 33 7.09 5.69 15.39
CA VAL A 33 6.01 6.08 14.48
C VAL A 33 5.22 4.86 14.05
N ARG A 34 5.86 3.84 13.49
CA ARG A 34 5.13 2.71 12.89
C ARG A 34 4.53 1.75 13.91
N MET A 35 5.22 1.43 15.01
CA MET A 35 4.70 0.48 15.99
C MET A 35 3.79 1.14 17.03
N THR A 36 3.85 2.46 17.20
CA THR A 36 3.06 3.16 18.23
C THR A 36 2.19 4.27 17.67
N LEU A 37 2.75 5.26 16.98
CA LEU A 37 2.00 6.44 16.56
C LEU A 37 0.91 6.11 15.53
N ILE A 38 1.25 5.38 14.46
CA ILE A 38 0.29 4.96 13.43
C ILE A 38 -0.86 4.16 14.03
N PRO A 39 -0.64 3.05 14.77
CA PRO A 39 -1.75 2.28 15.33
C PRO A 39 -2.55 3.07 16.37
N ALA A 40 -1.91 3.93 17.18
CA ALA A 40 -2.62 4.78 18.13
C ALA A 40 -3.52 5.80 17.43
N VAL A 41 -3.03 6.44 16.35
CA VAL A 41 -3.80 7.38 15.54
C VAL A 41 -4.92 6.66 14.80
N MET A 42 -4.67 5.48 14.22
CA MET A 42 -5.71 4.68 13.58
C MET A 42 -6.78 4.22 14.58
N PHE A 43 -6.40 3.87 15.81
CA PHE A 43 -7.35 3.54 16.86
C PHE A 43 -8.17 4.77 17.29
N LEU A 44 -7.53 5.94 17.41
CA LEU A 44 -8.19 7.18 17.81
C LEU A 44 -9.15 7.73 16.74
N LEU A 45 -8.75 7.71 15.46
CA LEU A 45 -9.60 8.13 14.35
C LEU A 45 -10.63 7.05 13.96
N GLY A 46 -10.36 5.79 14.29
CA GLY A 46 -11.24 4.66 14.01
C GLY A 46 -11.68 4.61 12.54
N ASP A 47 -12.99 4.48 12.32
CA ASP A 47 -13.60 4.40 10.99
C ASP A 47 -13.35 5.64 10.11
N TYR A 48 -12.95 6.77 10.67
CA TYR A 48 -12.61 7.95 9.85
C TYR A 48 -11.25 7.84 9.19
N ALA A 49 -10.33 7.01 9.70
CA ALA A 49 -9.03 6.78 9.06
C ALA A 49 -9.15 6.11 7.68
N TRP A 50 -10.27 5.39 7.44
CA TRP A 50 -10.53 4.64 6.22
C TRP A 50 -11.73 5.15 5.41
N LYS A 51 -12.43 6.20 5.86
CA LYS A 51 -13.54 6.77 5.09
C LYS A 51 -13.02 7.54 3.89
N LEU A 52 -13.31 7.02 2.70
CA LEU A 52 -13.07 7.73 1.45
C LEU A 52 -14.01 8.95 1.39
N PRO A 53 -13.48 10.17 1.30
CA PRO A 53 -14.34 11.34 1.24
C PRO A 53 -15.10 11.35 -0.09
N LYS A 54 -16.39 11.66 -0.06
CA LYS A 54 -17.32 11.54 -1.21
C LYS A 54 -16.87 12.28 -2.48
N TRP A 55 -16.02 13.30 -2.34
CA TRP A 55 -15.46 14.02 -3.49
C TRP A 55 -14.40 13.19 -4.24
N LEU A 56 -13.64 12.37 -3.51
CA LEU A 56 -12.59 11.52 -4.07
C LEU A 56 -13.22 10.27 -4.71
N ASP A 57 -14.26 9.71 -4.08
CA ASP A 57 -15.07 8.62 -4.65
C ASP A 57 -15.63 8.97 -6.04
N LYS A 58 -16.01 10.23 -6.25
CA LYS A 58 -16.53 10.72 -7.53
C LYS A 58 -15.46 10.85 -8.62
N ILE A 59 -14.19 11.03 -8.24
CA ILE A 59 -13.07 11.22 -9.18
C ILE A 59 -12.38 9.90 -9.49
N LEU A 60 -12.45 8.93 -8.57
CA LEU A 60 -11.77 7.65 -8.76
C LEU A 60 -12.42 6.86 -9.91
N PRO A 61 -11.65 6.55 -10.98
CA PRO A 61 -12.11 5.60 -11.99
C PRO A 61 -12.26 4.22 -11.34
N ARG A 62 -13.30 3.48 -11.70
CA ARG A 62 -13.52 2.11 -11.21
C ARG A 62 -12.46 1.20 -11.82
N VAL A 63 -11.37 1.00 -11.08
CA VAL A 63 -10.32 0.04 -11.40
C VAL A 63 -10.71 -1.28 -10.73
N ASP A 64 -11.31 -2.17 -11.51
CA ASP A 64 -11.54 -3.55 -11.12
C ASP A 64 -10.18 -4.29 -11.21
N ILE A 65 -9.60 -4.56 -10.05
CA ILE A 65 -8.32 -5.28 -9.91
C ILE A 65 -8.57 -6.80 -9.84
N GLU A 66 -9.78 -7.20 -9.47
CA GLU A 66 -10.14 -8.60 -9.19
C GLU A 66 -10.69 -9.32 -10.43
N GLY A 67 -10.99 -8.58 -11.51
CA GLY A 67 -11.39 -9.17 -12.78
C GLY A 67 -12.74 -9.89 -12.71
N GLU A 68 -13.54 -9.58 -11.69
CA GLU A 68 -14.90 -10.11 -11.48
C GLU A 68 -15.74 -9.91 -12.76
N THR A 69 -15.56 -8.76 -13.39
CA THR A 69 -16.25 -8.42 -14.65
C THR A 69 -15.85 -9.34 -15.82
N LEU A 70 -14.60 -9.83 -15.87
CA LEU A 70 -14.15 -10.73 -16.94
C LEU A 70 -14.63 -12.17 -16.73
N VAL A 71 -14.71 -12.60 -15.47
CA VAL A 71 -15.21 -13.93 -15.10
C VAL A 71 -16.69 -14.07 -15.45
N GLU A 72 -17.50 -13.07 -15.14
CA GLU A 72 -18.93 -13.06 -15.50
C GLU A 72 -19.14 -13.11 -17.03
N LEU A 73 -18.33 -12.38 -17.79
CA LEU A 73 -18.39 -12.39 -19.25
C LEU A 73 -17.95 -13.73 -19.84
N GLU A 74 -16.93 -14.38 -19.27
CA GLU A 74 -16.46 -15.69 -19.72
C GLU A 74 -17.52 -16.79 -19.47
N ASP A 75 -18.18 -16.77 -18.31
CA ASP A 75 -19.25 -17.70 -17.96
C ASP A 75 -20.47 -17.54 -18.89
N GLU A 76 -20.88 -16.30 -19.19
CA GLU A 76 -21.97 -16.05 -20.15
C GLU A 76 -21.65 -16.55 -21.57
N LEU A 77 -20.41 -16.36 -22.02
CA LEU A 77 -19.97 -16.80 -23.34
C LEU A 77 -19.88 -18.32 -23.43
N TRP A 78 -19.41 -18.99 -22.37
CA TRP A 78 -19.36 -20.44 -22.30
C TRP A 78 -20.77 -21.05 -22.34
N GLN A 79 -21.73 -20.47 -21.60
CA GLN A 79 -23.14 -20.88 -21.65
C GLN A 79 -23.73 -20.72 -23.05
N LYS A 80 -23.54 -19.57 -23.71
CA LYS A 80 -24.03 -19.35 -25.08
C LYS A 80 -23.45 -20.35 -26.06
N LYS A 81 -22.16 -20.69 -25.92
CA LYS A 81 -21.50 -21.65 -26.80
C LYS A 81 -22.07 -23.07 -26.64
N GLN A 82 -22.31 -23.52 -25.41
CA GLN A 82 -22.94 -24.81 -25.15
C GLN A 82 -24.36 -24.91 -25.73
N LEU A 83 -25.13 -23.83 -25.65
CA LEU A 83 -26.49 -23.78 -26.21
C LEU A 83 -26.49 -23.87 -27.75
N VAL A 84 -25.52 -23.23 -28.40
CA VAL A 84 -25.37 -23.26 -29.86
C VAL A 84 -24.87 -24.64 -30.33
N ASP A 85 -23.92 -25.24 -29.61
CA ASP A 85 -23.37 -26.56 -29.95
C ASP A 85 -24.41 -27.68 -29.73
N ALA A 86 -25.35 -27.51 -28.80
CA ALA A 86 -26.45 -28.46 -28.56
C ALA A 86 -27.58 -28.39 -29.61
N GLN A 87 -27.68 -27.28 -30.35
CA GLN A 87 -28.68 -27.09 -31.42
C GLN A 87 -28.20 -27.51 -32.82
N ARG A 88 -26.92 -27.92 -32.94
CA ARG A 88 -26.30 -28.36 -34.20
C ARG A 88 -26.21 -29.88 -34.28
#